data_AF-A0A9D1YWV9-F1
#
_entry.id   AF-A0A9D1YWV9-F1
#
_cell.length_a   1.000
_cell.length_b   1.000
_cell.length_c   1.000
_cell.angle_alpha   90.00
_cell.angle_beta   90.00
_cell.angle_gamma   90.00
#
_symmetry.space_group_name_H-M   'P 1'
#
loop_
_entity.id
_entity.type
_entity.pdbx_description
1 polymer ?
#
loop_
_entity_poly.entity_id
_entity_poly.type
_entity_poly.pdbx_seq_one_letter_code
_entity_poly.pdbx_strand_id
1 'polypeptide(L)'
;MSSQQPNTISSDEFSSGEQRSAAPPSVGAVILVIVLTALMLAGFYVMGIAFRTEGWELLTFLGGMLLAVFPFFVVFSWLSDGTD
;
A
#
# COMPACT_ATOMS: atom_id res chain seq x y z
N MET A 1 13.94 -50.43 -34.10
CA MET A 1 13.01 -50.26 -32.97
C MET A 1 13.68 -49.32 -31.99
N SER A 2 13.36 -48.02 -32.04
CA SER A 2 13.96 -47.01 -31.17
C SER A 2 13.16 -46.93 -29.88
N SER A 3 13.75 -47.37 -28.77
CA SER A 3 13.25 -47.15 -27.42
C SER A 3 13.40 -45.67 -27.07
N GLN A 4 12.30 -44.92 -27.11
CA GLN A 4 12.21 -43.60 -26.48
C GLN A 4 12.39 -43.78 -24.97
N GLN A 5 13.50 -43.27 -24.46
CA GLN A 5 13.76 -43.18 -23.03
C GLN A 5 12.92 -42.03 -22.46
N PRO A 6 12.13 -42.24 -21.40
CA PRO A 6 11.32 -41.19 -20.80
C PRO A 6 12.23 -40.13 -20.18
N ASN A 7 12.09 -38.88 -20.61
CA ASN A 7 12.68 -37.73 -19.94
C ASN A 7 12.13 -37.69 -18.50
N THR A 8 12.94 -38.14 -17.55
CA THR A 8 12.71 -37.89 -16.13
C THR A 8 12.97 -36.41 -15.90
N ILE A 9 11.91 -35.62 -15.88
CA ILE A 9 11.94 -34.26 -15.31
C ILE A 9 12.52 -34.39 -13.91
N SER A 10 13.70 -33.81 -13.73
CA SER A 10 14.45 -33.91 -12.48
C SER A 10 13.73 -33.07 -11.42
N SER A 11 13.49 -33.66 -10.26
CA SER A 11 12.82 -33.03 -9.11
C SER A 11 13.49 -31.72 -8.65
N ASP A 12 14.71 -31.47 -9.10
CA ASP A 12 15.50 -30.27 -8.81
C ASP A 12 14.97 -29.03 -9.55
N GLU A 13 14.29 -29.17 -10.69
CA GLU A 13 13.65 -28.05 -11.42
C GLU A 13 12.32 -27.59 -10.80
N PHE A 14 11.68 -28.42 -9.96
CA PHE A 14 10.45 -28.04 -9.25
C PHE A 14 10.72 -27.30 -7.93
N SER A 15 11.99 -27.29 -7.47
CA SER A 15 12.41 -26.65 -6.21
C SER A 15 12.84 -25.18 -6.38
N SER A 16 13.03 -24.71 -7.61
CA SER A 16 13.49 -23.35 -7.90
C SER A 16 12.36 -22.36 -8.25
N GLY A 17 11.10 -22.74 -8.03
CA GLY A 17 10.05 -21.74 -7.91
C GLY A 17 10.38 -20.92 -6.69
N GLU A 18 11.11 -19.82 -6.87
CA GLU A 18 11.39 -18.79 -5.87
C GLU A 18 10.08 -18.43 -5.20
N GLN A 19 9.74 -19.19 -4.16
CA GLN A 19 8.67 -18.89 -3.25
C GLN A 19 9.23 -17.72 -2.48
N ARG A 20 9.08 -16.53 -3.06
CA ARG A 20 9.13 -15.25 -2.38
C ARG A 20 8.05 -15.34 -1.32
N SER A 21 8.38 -16.00 -0.22
CA SER A 21 7.63 -15.96 1.01
C SER A 21 7.75 -14.51 1.43
N ALA A 22 6.80 -13.69 0.94
CA ALA A 22 6.64 -12.33 1.40
C ALA A 22 6.56 -12.46 2.91
N ALA A 23 7.60 -12.00 3.61
CA ALA A 23 7.66 -12.08 5.06
C ALA A 23 6.31 -11.56 5.59
N PRO A 24 5.66 -12.29 6.52
CA PRO A 24 4.34 -11.91 6.98
C PRO A 24 4.36 -10.44 7.37
N PRO A 25 3.39 -9.62 6.88
CA PRO A 25 3.40 -8.19 7.12
C PRO A 25 3.49 -7.94 8.62
N SER A 26 4.47 -7.12 9.03
CA SER A 26 4.68 -6.85 10.45
C SER A 26 3.43 -6.18 11.04
N VAL A 27 3.14 -6.45 12.32
CA VAL A 27 2.00 -5.81 13.04
C VAL A 27 2.08 -4.28 12.93
N GLY A 28 3.29 -3.72 12.93
CA GLY A 28 3.53 -2.29 12.72
C GLY A 28 3.07 -1.78 11.35
N ALA A 29 3.31 -2.54 10.28
CA ALA A 29 2.85 -2.17 8.93
C ALA A 29 1.31 -2.16 8.84
N VAL A 30 0.64 -3.13 9.48
CA VAL A 30 -0.83 -3.19 9.51
C VAL A 30 -1.42 -1.98 10.23
N ILE A 31 -0.88 -1.64 11.42
CA ILE A 31 -1.32 -0.47 12.19
C ILE A 31 -1.11 0.81 11.39
N LEU A 32 0.05 0.96 10.74
CA LEU A 32 0.35 2.12 9.91
C LEU A 32 -0.70 2.27 8.79
N VAL A 33 -1.00 1.21 8.05
CA VAL A 33 -2.01 1.25 6.97
C VAL A 33 -3.39 1.66 7.49
N ILE A 34 -3.81 1.15 8.65
CA ILE A 34 -5.09 1.52 9.26
C ILE A 34 -5.12 3.02 9.59
N VAL A 35 -4.06 3.52 10.23
CA VAL A 35 -3.95 4.94 10.60
C VAL A 35 -3.97 5.83 9.35
N LEU A 36 -3.20 5.49 8.34
CA LEU A 36 -3.13 6.24 7.08
C LEU A 36 -4.49 6.26 6.35
N THR A 37 -5.18 5.12 6.33
CA THR A 37 -6.52 5.00 5.74
C THR A 37 -7.54 5.86 6.51
N ALA A 38 -7.50 5.84 7.84
CA ALA A 38 -8.39 6.65 8.67
C ALA A 38 -8.15 8.16 8.45
N LEU A 39 -6.89 8.59 8.34
CA LEU A 39 -6.55 9.98 8.04
C LEU A 39 -7.07 10.40 6.66
N MET A 40 -6.95 9.53 5.66
CA MET A 40 -7.46 9.79 4.31
C MET A 40 -9.00 9.95 4.31
N LEU A 41 -9.71 9.06 5.00
CA LEU A 41 -11.17 9.15 5.18
C LEU A 41 -11.57 10.41 5.94
N ALA A 42 -10.83 10.78 6.98
CA ALA A 42 -11.07 12.02 7.73
C ALA A 42 -10.89 13.26 6.82
N GLY A 43 -9.88 13.27 5.95
CA GLY A 43 -9.68 14.33 4.97
C GLY A 43 -10.87 14.51 4.03
N PHE A 44 -11.37 13.41 3.45
CA PHE A 44 -12.57 13.46 2.60
C PHE A 44 -13.83 13.87 3.35
N TYR A 45 -13.98 13.43 4.59
CA TYR A 45 -15.10 13.85 5.42
C TYR A 45 -15.07 15.37 5.66
N VAL A 46 -13.92 15.92 6.04
CA VAL A 46 -13.73 17.37 6.24
C VAL A 46 -14.02 18.16 4.95
N MET A 47 -13.55 17.68 3.78
CA MET A 47 -13.91 18.28 2.49
C MET A 47 -15.43 18.26 2.25
N GLY A 48 -16.12 17.18 2.59
CA GLY A 48 -17.56 17.08 2.43
C GLY A 48 -18.34 18.05 3.32
N ILE A 49 -17.82 18.36 4.52
CA ILE A 49 -18.42 19.35 5.42
C ILE A 49 -18.10 20.78 4.96
N ALA A 50 -17.01 21.00 4.23
CA ALA A 50 -16.61 22.32 3.75
C ALA A 50 -17.75 23.01 2.98
N PHE A 51 -18.48 22.27 2.14
CA PHE A 51 -19.63 22.78 1.37
C PHE A 51 -20.89 23.07 2.20
N ARG A 52 -20.87 22.76 3.50
CA ARG A 52 -21.96 23.03 4.44
C ARG A 52 -21.64 24.16 5.41
N THR A 53 -20.44 24.73 5.33
CA THR A 53 -19.90 25.64 6.35
C THR A 53 -19.75 27.05 5.77
N GLU A 54 -20.79 27.88 5.86
CA GLU A 54 -20.75 29.24 5.34
C GLU A 54 -19.59 30.05 5.96
N GLY A 55 -18.80 30.71 5.10
CA GLY A 55 -17.72 31.63 5.50
C GLY A 55 -16.34 30.99 5.69
N TRP A 56 -16.23 29.66 5.83
CA TRP A 56 -14.95 28.96 6.00
C TRP A 56 -14.68 27.87 4.96
N GLU A 57 -15.56 27.75 3.96
CA GLU A 57 -15.57 26.69 2.95
C GLU A 57 -14.18 26.42 2.34
N LEU A 58 -13.49 27.48 1.89
CA LEU A 58 -12.16 27.35 1.27
C LEU A 58 -11.12 26.78 2.25
N LEU A 59 -11.13 27.23 3.50
CA LEU A 59 -10.14 26.86 4.50
C LEU A 59 -10.38 25.43 4.99
N THR A 60 -11.65 25.06 5.19
CA THR A 60 -12.06 23.70 5.56
C THR A 60 -11.79 22.72 4.42
N PHE A 61 -12.06 23.11 3.17
CA PHE A 61 -11.76 22.29 1.99
C PHE A 61 -10.25 22.07 1.85
N LEU A 62 -9.44 23.13 1.95
CA LEU A 62 -7.99 23.04 1.86
C LEU A 62 -7.41 22.21 3.02
N GLY A 63 -7.97 22.35 4.23
CA GLY A 63 -7.61 21.53 5.39
C GLY A 63 -7.90 20.04 5.15
N GLY A 64 -9.07 19.71 4.61
CA GLY A 64 -9.41 18.34 4.21
C GLY A 64 -8.50 17.80 3.11
N MET A 65 -8.10 18.65 2.15
CA MET A 65 -7.13 18.31 1.10
C MET A 65 -5.76 17.96 1.64
N LEU A 66 -5.20 18.80 2.50
CA LEU A 66 -3.91 18.53 3.12
C LEU A 66 -3.95 17.24 3.96
N LEU A 67 -5.04 17.02 4.70
CA LEU A 67 -5.23 15.81 5.51
C LEU A 67 -5.34 14.54 4.64
N ALA A 68 -5.99 14.62 3.47
CA ALA A 68 -6.10 13.49 2.54
C ALA A 68 -4.80 13.20 1.77
N VAL A 69 -3.97 14.22 1.53
CA VAL A 69 -2.69 14.08 0.82
C VAL A 69 -1.56 13.62 1.75
N PHE A 70 -1.61 13.96 3.03
CA PHE A 70 -0.58 13.62 4.01
C PHE A 70 -0.22 12.12 4.06
N PRO A 71 -1.18 11.17 4.02
CA PRO A 71 -0.86 9.76 3.97
C PRO A 71 0.05 9.35 2.80
N PHE A 72 -0.15 9.94 1.62
CA PHE A 72 0.70 9.66 0.47
C PHE A 72 2.12 10.12 0.70
N PHE A 73 2.31 11.30 1.31
CA PHE A 73 3.63 11.81 1.66
C PHE A 73 4.38 10.82 2.58
N VAL A 74 3.71 10.31 3.62
CA VAL A 74 4.30 9.32 4.54
C VAL A 74 4.70 8.04 3.81
N VAL A 75 3.85 7.52 2.92
CA VAL A 75 4.16 6.31 2.13
C VAL A 75 5.32 6.55 1.18
N PHE A 76 5.35 7.68 0.47
CA PHE A 76 6.43 7.99 -0.48
C PHE A 76 7.77 8.23 0.23
N SER A 77 7.78 8.91 1.38
CA SER A 77 9.00 9.04 2.19
C SER A 77 9.52 7.67 2.63
N TRP A 78 8.64 6.80 3.14
CA TRP A 78 9.03 5.45 3.52
C TRP A 78 9.57 4.62 2.35
N LEU A 79 8.97 4.73 1.16
CA LEU A 79 9.45 4.06 -0.05
C LEU A 79 10.80 4.61 -0.54
N SER A 80 11.08 5.89 -0.32
CA SER A 80 12.32 6.55 -0.73
C SER A 80 13.49 6.22 0.20
N ASP A 81 13.22 6.01 1.49
CA ASP A 81 14.23 5.62 2.48
C ASP A 81 14.67 4.15 2.34
N GLY A 82 13.91 3.31 1.61
CA GLY A 82 14.20 1.89 1.41
C GLY A 82 14.97 1.54 0.12
N THR A 83 15.45 2.54 -0.64
CA THR A 83 16.14 2.37 -1.93
C THR A 83 17.68 2.32 -1.85
N ASP A 84 18.24 2.24 -0.65
CA ASP A 84 19.68 2.06 -0.42
C ASP A 84 20.08 0.59 -0.24
#